data_AF-A0A5R8ND09-F1
#
_entry.id   AF-A0A5R8ND09-F1
#
_cell.length_a   1.000
_cell.length_b   1.000
_cell.length_c   1.000
_cell.angle_alpha   90.00
_cell.angle_beta   90.00
_cell.angle_gamma   90.00
#
_symmetry.space_group_name_H-M   'P 1'
#
loop_
_entity.id
_entity.type
_entity.pdbx_description
1 polymer ?
#
loop_
_entity_poly.entity_id
_entity_poly.type
_entity_poly.pdbx_seq_one_letter_code
_entity_poly.pdbx_strand_id
1 'polypeptide(L)'
;MDLSAVERRVATDRRAAMDRSAESELQLATSLCELATALAATKNDPTARDRSAAALEPAQEAVLIRLRWLTNGHVSAQFAGQVQDALRILEQAARAIGHRELATATIRDACNAYRQVAATHPNAAGVCADGLSKCGVWLCRLDPGAAVAATEEAVRIRARLFAADPDQSSKYLASLNTLLRTLMVGRQRKQAVAMYRERYAALTSPAMTATMRETKISEIGFTSKTLTALKKLDCPTLERAGRLTQQQILYQSAGDLSTIEEINWNLALVGLKPLAAGALPDPPSKPVDIATSFGALAVRCSSADAVAQIRAAVIAAYAADGAEPVAISAFQGVDRTHWSTPDPELNTATTLGDDLVLIERLSGSWVAVQSLNWEIAPVGRHPLALRLSQRWPVVSVTTVEQLSYELCWYEQGVPTQYAALGRPAEPTPLDTPLAPLNFGVLADYGADYASETQVRAAFGNTPMFAKLTQLPASGIRQAVESRPLTDYGEHVLSFRGGRSS
;
A
#
# COMPACT_ATOMS: atom_id res chain seq x y z
N MET A 1 -24.21 -12.06 -34.19
CA MET A 1 -24.95 -13.35 -34.16
C MET A 1 -26.35 -13.06 -34.69
N ASP A 2 -26.84 -13.80 -35.68
CA ASP A 2 -28.19 -13.56 -36.21
C ASP A 2 -29.24 -14.09 -35.23
N LEU A 3 -29.94 -13.17 -34.55
CA LEU A 3 -30.97 -13.50 -33.56
C LEU A 3 -32.10 -14.34 -34.18
N SER A 4 -32.46 -14.08 -35.44
CA SER A 4 -33.52 -14.80 -36.15
C SER A 4 -33.13 -16.26 -36.43
N ALA A 5 -31.84 -16.54 -36.65
CA ALA A 5 -31.34 -17.90 -36.79
C ALA A 5 -31.40 -18.66 -35.45
N VAL A 6 -31.05 -17.99 -34.34
CA VAL A 6 -31.11 -18.60 -32.99
C VAL A 6 -32.55 -18.89 -32.59
N GLU A 7 -33.49 -17.97 -32.83
CA GLU A 7 -34.92 -18.18 -32.56
C GLU A 7 -35.50 -19.37 -33.34
N ARG A 8 -35.15 -19.51 -34.63
CA ARG A 8 -35.55 -20.66 -35.45
C ARG A 8 -34.99 -21.98 -34.93
N ARG A 9 -33.74 -21.97 -34.42
CA ARG A 9 -33.13 -23.16 -33.82
C ARG A 9 -33.85 -23.55 -32.53
N VAL A 10 -34.10 -22.61 -31.63
CA VAL A 10 -34.88 -22.87 -30.40
C VAL A 10 -36.26 -23.43 -30.71
N ALA A 11 -36.96 -22.92 -31.73
CA ALA A 11 -38.26 -23.45 -32.12
C ALA A 11 -38.19 -24.90 -32.61
N THR A 12 -37.12 -25.26 -33.33
CA THR A 12 -36.87 -26.65 -33.76
C THR A 12 -36.55 -27.56 -32.58
N ASP A 13 -35.62 -27.14 -31.72
CA ASP A 13 -35.22 -27.92 -30.54
C ASP A 13 -36.39 -28.10 -29.56
N ARG A 14 -37.27 -27.11 -29.43
CA ARG A 14 -38.48 -27.20 -28.58
C ARG A 14 -39.48 -28.24 -29.11
N ARG A 15 -39.61 -28.39 -30.43
CA ARG A 15 -40.42 -29.47 -31.03
C ARG A 15 -39.80 -30.83 -30.79
N ALA A 16 -38.47 -30.94 -30.93
CA ALA A 16 -37.75 -32.18 -30.65
C ALA A 16 -37.90 -32.60 -29.17
N ALA A 17 -37.79 -31.65 -28.24
CA ALA A 17 -37.91 -31.86 -26.80
C ALA A 17 -39.30 -32.34 -26.32
N MET A 18 -40.32 -32.38 -27.19
CA MET A 18 -41.63 -32.94 -26.86
C MET A 18 -41.57 -34.45 -26.58
N ASP A 19 -40.53 -35.14 -27.09
CA ASP A 19 -40.27 -36.55 -26.82
C ASP A 19 -39.78 -36.84 -25.39
N ARG A 20 -39.45 -35.79 -24.61
CA ARG A 20 -38.92 -35.86 -23.23
C ARG A 20 -37.62 -36.67 -23.10
N SER A 21 -36.86 -36.83 -24.19
CA SER A 21 -35.56 -37.48 -24.13
C SER A 21 -34.51 -36.54 -23.51
N ALA A 22 -33.50 -37.11 -22.84
CA ALA A 22 -32.44 -36.32 -22.23
C ALA A 22 -31.66 -35.52 -23.27
N GLU A 23 -31.38 -36.13 -24.42
CA GLU A 23 -30.63 -35.48 -25.49
C GLU A 23 -31.38 -34.26 -26.06
N SER A 24 -32.67 -34.41 -26.38
CA SER A 24 -33.48 -33.34 -26.96
C SER A 24 -33.70 -32.19 -25.97
N GLU A 25 -34.00 -32.48 -24.70
CA GLU A 25 -34.21 -31.46 -23.67
C GLU A 25 -32.90 -30.72 -23.34
N LEU A 26 -31.76 -31.41 -23.28
CA LEU A 26 -30.47 -30.76 -23.04
C LEU A 26 -29.98 -29.96 -24.25
N GLN A 27 -30.32 -30.39 -25.47
CA GLN A 27 -30.09 -29.60 -26.68
C GLN A 27 -30.94 -28.32 -26.66
N LEU A 28 -32.23 -28.42 -26.32
CA LEU A 28 -33.09 -27.26 -26.10
C LEU A 28 -32.52 -26.32 -25.03
N ALA A 29 -32.08 -26.83 -23.88
CA ALA A 29 -31.48 -26.00 -22.84
C ALA A 29 -30.20 -25.28 -23.32
N THR A 30 -29.49 -25.84 -24.29
CA THR A 30 -28.30 -25.22 -24.90
C THR A 30 -28.70 -24.07 -25.82
N SER A 31 -29.65 -24.29 -26.73
CA SER A 31 -30.12 -23.23 -27.63
C SER A 31 -30.88 -22.12 -26.90
N LEU A 32 -31.56 -22.41 -25.79
CA LEU A 32 -32.16 -21.39 -24.92
C LEU A 32 -31.10 -20.50 -24.25
N CYS A 33 -29.96 -21.05 -23.81
CA CYS A 33 -28.84 -20.24 -23.31
C CYS A 33 -28.23 -19.35 -24.40
N GLU A 34 -28.10 -19.86 -25.63
CA GLU A 34 -27.67 -19.06 -26.78
C GLU A 34 -28.66 -17.92 -27.06
N LEU A 35 -29.96 -18.21 -27.04
CA LEU A 35 -31.02 -17.22 -27.24
C LEU A 35 -30.99 -16.14 -26.17
N ALA A 36 -30.93 -16.51 -24.89
CA ALA A 36 -30.85 -15.56 -23.79
C ALA A 36 -29.62 -14.64 -23.92
N THR A 37 -28.47 -15.19 -24.31
CA THR A 37 -27.25 -14.41 -24.54
C THR A 37 -27.39 -13.47 -25.73
N ALA A 38 -27.98 -13.92 -26.84
CA ALA A 38 -28.23 -13.10 -28.02
C ALA A 38 -29.22 -11.97 -27.73
N LEU A 39 -30.29 -12.25 -26.97
CA LEU A 39 -31.26 -11.24 -26.53
C LEU A 39 -30.60 -10.21 -25.62
N ALA A 40 -29.79 -10.63 -24.65
CA ALA A 40 -29.06 -9.70 -23.78
C ALA A 40 -28.11 -8.78 -24.55
N ALA A 41 -27.47 -9.29 -25.61
CA ALA A 41 -26.54 -8.52 -26.44
C ALA A 41 -27.22 -7.38 -27.22
N THR A 42 -28.53 -7.47 -27.49
CA THR A 42 -29.28 -6.41 -28.21
C THR A 42 -29.25 -5.06 -27.51
N LYS A 43 -29.04 -5.01 -26.19
CA LYS A 43 -28.90 -3.77 -25.43
C LYS A 43 -27.66 -2.96 -25.82
N ASN A 44 -26.61 -3.64 -26.28
CA ASN A 44 -25.33 -3.02 -26.65
C ASN A 44 -25.21 -2.77 -28.16
N ASP A 45 -26.23 -3.14 -28.93
CA ASP A 45 -26.24 -2.96 -30.38
C ASP A 45 -27.00 -1.67 -30.74
N PRO A 46 -26.33 -0.61 -31.21
CA PRO A 46 -26.97 0.65 -31.57
C PRO A 46 -27.84 0.55 -32.84
N THR A 47 -27.74 -0.56 -33.58
CA THR A 47 -28.46 -0.78 -34.86
C THR A 47 -29.74 -1.60 -34.68
N ALA A 48 -29.92 -2.24 -33.53
CA ALA A 48 -31.04 -3.13 -33.26
C ALA A 48 -31.96 -2.58 -32.15
N ARG A 49 -33.24 -2.97 -32.17
CA ARG A 49 -34.15 -2.69 -31.07
C ARG A 49 -33.71 -3.47 -29.83
N ASP A 50 -33.62 -2.82 -28.68
CA ASP A 50 -33.35 -3.49 -27.40
C ASP A 50 -34.46 -4.51 -27.08
N ARG A 51 -34.06 -5.78 -27.03
CA ARG A 51 -34.88 -6.95 -26.66
C ARG A 51 -34.29 -7.68 -25.45
N SER A 52 -33.37 -7.06 -24.70
CA SER A 52 -32.72 -7.67 -23.54
C SER A 52 -33.71 -8.10 -22.46
N ALA A 53 -34.88 -7.46 -22.39
CA ALA A 53 -35.96 -7.85 -21.50
C ALA A 53 -36.50 -9.27 -21.73
N ALA A 54 -36.44 -9.76 -22.96
CA ALA A 54 -36.91 -11.10 -23.31
C ALA A 54 -35.89 -12.20 -22.95
N ALA A 55 -34.69 -11.87 -22.47
CA ALA A 55 -33.66 -12.86 -22.15
C ALA A 55 -33.97 -13.70 -20.91
N LEU A 56 -34.84 -13.20 -20.01
CA LEU A 56 -35.08 -13.82 -18.70
C LEU A 56 -35.77 -15.19 -18.82
N GLU A 57 -36.84 -15.27 -19.61
CA GLU A 57 -37.65 -16.47 -19.77
C GLU A 57 -36.86 -17.66 -20.36
N PRO A 58 -36.12 -17.53 -21.49
CA PRO A 58 -35.32 -18.63 -22.01
C PRO A 58 -34.18 -19.02 -21.07
N ALA A 59 -33.57 -18.06 -20.35
CA ALA A 59 -32.57 -18.38 -19.34
C ALA A 59 -33.15 -19.19 -18.18
N GLN A 60 -34.36 -18.84 -17.73
CA GLN A 60 -35.05 -19.54 -16.65
C GLN A 60 -35.44 -20.96 -17.07
N GLU A 61 -36.01 -21.13 -18.26
CA GLU A 61 -36.37 -22.44 -18.81
C GLU A 61 -35.13 -23.35 -18.93
N ALA A 62 -34.03 -22.82 -19.46
CA ALA A 62 -32.77 -23.57 -19.59
C ALA A 62 -32.25 -24.08 -18.23
N VAL A 63 -32.32 -23.25 -17.18
CA VAL A 63 -31.95 -23.66 -15.82
C VAL A 63 -32.86 -24.77 -15.32
N LEU A 64 -34.18 -24.61 -15.43
CA LEU A 64 -35.14 -25.59 -14.92
C LEU A 64 -34.99 -26.97 -15.59
N ILE A 65 -34.76 -27.00 -16.91
CA ILE A 65 -34.47 -28.25 -17.62
C ILE A 65 -33.20 -28.90 -17.06
N ARG A 66 -32.11 -28.14 -16.94
CA ARG A 66 -30.84 -28.69 -16.46
C ARG A 66 -30.91 -29.17 -15.01
N LEU A 67 -31.61 -28.45 -14.14
CA LEU A 67 -31.82 -28.86 -12.74
C LEU A 67 -32.61 -30.16 -12.64
N ARG A 68 -33.66 -30.33 -13.46
CA ARG A 68 -34.46 -31.56 -13.51
C ARG A 68 -33.58 -32.77 -13.84
N TRP A 69 -32.75 -32.66 -14.88
CA TRP A 69 -31.83 -33.74 -15.26
C TRP A 69 -30.73 -33.97 -14.22
N LEU A 70 -30.24 -32.91 -13.58
CA LEU A 70 -29.29 -33.03 -12.47
C LEU A 70 -29.88 -33.88 -11.34
N THR A 71 -31.12 -33.61 -10.94
CA THR A 71 -31.82 -34.38 -9.88
C THR A 71 -32.15 -35.80 -10.30
N ASN A 72 -32.29 -36.07 -11.60
CA ASN A 72 -32.52 -37.41 -12.16
C ASN A 72 -31.24 -38.22 -12.38
N GLY A 73 -30.08 -37.75 -11.88
CA GLY A 73 -28.84 -38.53 -11.90
C GLY A 73 -27.90 -38.21 -13.06
N HIS A 74 -28.14 -37.16 -13.86
CA HIS A 74 -27.15 -36.65 -14.82
C HIS A 74 -26.05 -35.87 -14.09
N VAL A 75 -25.24 -36.57 -13.31
CA VAL A 75 -24.28 -35.98 -12.37
C VAL A 75 -22.84 -36.13 -12.87
N SER A 76 -22.47 -35.31 -13.85
CA SER A 76 -21.07 -35.17 -14.29
C SER A 76 -20.53 -33.78 -13.94
N ALA A 77 -19.20 -33.67 -13.79
CA ALA A 77 -18.56 -32.37 -13.55
C ALA A 77 -18.84 -31.38 -14.68
N GLN A 78 -18.82 -31.86 -15.94
CA GLN A 78 -19.18 -31.07 -17.11
C GLN A 78 -20.62 -30.56 -17.02
N PHE A 79 -21.56 -31.44 -16.68
CA PHE A 79 -22.97 -31.08 -16.59
C PHE A 79 -23.24 -30.07 -15.46
N ALA A 80 -22.61 -30.26 -14.30
CA ALA A 80 -22.68 -29.29 -13.21
C ALA A 80 -22.15 -27.91 -13.64
N GLY A 81 -21.08 -27.86 -14.45
CA GLY A 81 -20.59 -26.63 -15.09
C GLY A 81 -21.66 -25.97 -15.96
N GLN A 82 -22.35 -26.75 -16.80
CA GLN A 82 -23.43 -26.24 -17.66
C GLN A 82 -24.62 -25.69 -16.86
N VAL A 83 -24.99 -26.32 -15.73
CA VAL A 83 -26.02 -25.80 -14.82
C VAL A 83 -25.59 -24.44 -14.25
N GLN A 84 -24.33 -24.32 -13.83
CA GLN A 84 -23.79 -23.06 -13.30
C GLN A 84 -23.75 -21.95 -14.36
N ASP A 85 -23.43 -22.27 -15.61
CA ASP A 85 -23.46 -21.31 -16.71
C ASP A 85 -24.88 -20.83 -17.01
N ALA A 86 -25.86 -21.74 -17.06
CA ALA A 86 -27.26 -21.37 -17.24
C ALA A 86 -27.74 -20.43 -16.12
N LEU A 87 -27.41 -20.74 -14.85
CA LEU A 87 -27.75 -19.89 -13.71
C LEU A 87 -27.09 -18.51 -13.78
N ARG A 88 -25.83 -18.44 -14.25
CA ARG A 88 -25.14 -17.17 -14.47
C ARG A 88 -25.83 -16.32 -15.54
N ILE A 89 -26.25 -16.94 -16.64
CA ILE A 89 -27.01 -16.26 -17.70
C ILE A 89 -28.34 -15.74 -17.16
N LEU A 90 -29.05 -16.54 -16.36
CA LEU A 90 -30.29 -16.12 -15.70
C LEU A 90 -30.08 -14.90 -14.79
N GLU A 91 -29.05 -14.91 -13.96
CA GLU A 91 -28.73 -13.77 -13.08
C GLU A 91 -28.38 -12.51 -13.88
N GLN A 92 -27.62 -12.66 -14.96
CA GLN A 92 -27.28 -11.57 -15.87
C GLN A 92 -28.51 -10.99 -16.56
N ALA A 93 -29.41 -11.85 -17.05
CA ALA A 93 -30.67 -11.43 -17.66
C ALA A 93 -31.55 -10.66 -16.66
N ALA A 94 -31.73 -11.18 -15.44
CA ALA A 94 -32.49 -10.52 -14.38
C ALA A 94 -31.88 -9.17 -13.96
N ARG A 95 -30.55 -9.06 -13.95
CA ARG A 95 -29.85 -7.80 -13.69
C ARG A 95 -30.01 -6.79 -14.83
N ALA A 96 -29.96 -7.24 -16.09
CA ALA A 96 -30.04 -6.37 -17.26
C ALA A 96 -31.36 -5.59 -17.33
N ILE A 97 -32.43 -6.19 -16.81
CA ILE A 97 -33.79 -5.62 -16.75
C ILE A 97 -34.10 -4.88 -15.44
N GLY A 98 -33.17 -4.86 -14.48
CA GLY A 98 -33.36 -4.20 -13.18
C GLY A 98 -34.20 -4.98 -12.16
N HIS A 99 -34.63 -6.21 -12.48
CA HIS A 99 -35.55 -7.03 -11.67
C HIS A 99 -34.90 -8.34 -11.21
N ARG A 100 -33.84 -8.23 -10.39
CA ARG A 100 -33.06 -9.40 -9.91
C ARG A 100 -33.91 -10.36 -9.06
N GLU A 101 -34.94 -9.85 -8.40
CA GLU A 101 -35.90 -10.60 -7.61
C GLU A 101 -36.60 -11.71 -8.41
N LEU A 102 -36.76 -11.55 -9.72
CA LEU A 102 -37.42 -12.53 -10.59
C LEU A 102 -36.64 -13.84 -10.72
N ALA A 103 -35.31 -13.81 -10.53
CA ALA A 103 -34.49 -15.02 -10.55
C ALA A 103 -34.49 -15.78 -9.21
N THR A 104 -35.01 -15.19 -8.13
CA THR A 104 -34.88 -15.71 -6.75
C THR A 104 -35.51 -17.09 -6.58
N ALA A 105 -36.69 -17.32 -7.17
CA ALA A 105 -37.36 -18.63 -7.09
C ALA A 105 -36.51 -19.73 -7.73
N THR A 106 -36.04 -19.50 -8.95
CA THR A 106 -35.20 -20.45 -9.68
C THR A 106 -33.87 -20.72 -8.99
N ILE A 107 -33.26 -19.71 -8.36
CA ILE A 107 -32.02 -19.91 -7.58
C ILE A 107 -32.29 -20.74 -6.31
N ARG A 108 -33.46 -20.59 -5.66
CA ARG A 108 -33.85 -21.46 -4.54
C ARG A 108 -34.09 -22.89 -5.00
N ASP A 109 -34.69 -23.09 -6.17
CA ASP A 109 -34.85 -24.43 -6.76
C ASP A 109 -33.49 -25.07 -7.06
N ALA A 110 -32.52 -24.28 -7.55
CA ALA A 110 -31.14 -24.73 -7.70
C ALA A 110 -30.53 -25.16 -6.37
N CYS A 111 -30.75 -24.41 -5.28
CA CYS A 111 -30.28 -24.80 -3.94
C CYS A 111 -30.89 -26.14 -3.49
N ASN A 112 -32.18 -26.36 -3.75
CA ASN A 112 -32.85 -27.60 -3.43
C ASN A 112 -32.29 -28.78 -4.23
N ALA A 113 -32.11 -28.60 -5.55
CA ALA A 113 -31.53 -29.60 -6.43
C ALA A 113 -30.11 -29.98 -6.00
N TYR A 114 -29.24 -28.99 -5.75
CA TYR A 114 -27.87 -29.26 -5.29
C TYR A 114 -27.84 -29.97 -3.93
N ARG A 115 -28.76 -29.64 -3.00
CA ARG A 115 -28.88 -30.35 -1.72
C ARG A 115 -29.25 -31.82 -1.89
N GLN A 116 -30.28 -32.08 -2.69
CA GLN A 116 -30.74 -33.44 -2.99
C GLN A 116 -29.62 -34.25 -3.65
N VAL A 117 -29.00 -33.68 -4.69
CA VAL A 117 -27.95 -34.36 -5.47
C VAL A 117 -26.71 -34.65 -4.62
N ALA A 118 -26.28 -33.71 -3.77
CA ALA A 118 -25.17 -33.96 -2.85
C ALA A 118 -25.45 -35.07 -1.83
N ALA A 119 -26.72 -35.29 -1.47
CA ALA A 119 -27.12 -36.34 -0.55
C ALA A 119 -27.22 -37.72 -1.24
N THR A 120 -27.70 -37.77 -2.48
CA THR A 120 -27.90 -39.05 -3.20
C THR A 120 -26.71 -39.46 -4.05
N HIS A 121 -25.84 -38.54 -4.45
CA HIS A 121 -24.69 -38.78 -5.32
C HIS A 121 -23.39 -38.23 -4.67
N PRO A 122 -22.70 -39.03 -3.83
CA PRO A 122 -21.51 -38.59 -3.10
C PRO A 122 -20.38 -38.05 -4.01
N ASN A 123 -20.21 -38.63 -5.19
CA ASN A 123 -19.25 -38.18 -6.21
C ASN A 123 -19.54 -36.75 -6.74
N ALA A 124 -20.79 -36.30 -6.67
CA ALA A 124 -21.22 -34.97 -7.10
C ALA A 124 -21.27 -33.94 -5.96
N ALA A 125 -21.02 -34.35 -4.71
CA ALA A 125 -21.15 -33.48 -3.54
C ALA A 125 -20.25 -32.23 -3.64
N GLY A 126 -19.02 -32.39 -4.14
CA GLY A 126 -18.07 -31.28 -4.31
C GLY A 126 -18.59 -30.19 -5.26
N VAL A 127 -19.09 -30.59 -6.43
CA VAL A 127 -19.63 -29.63 -7.42
C VAL A 127 -20.95 -29.01 -6.97
N CYS A 128 -21.75 -29.73 -6.18
CA CYS A 128 -22.96 -29.20 -5.56
C CYS A 128 -22.64 -28.13 -4.51
N ALA A 129 -21.58 -28.32 -3.71
CA ALA A 129 -21.12 -27.30 -2.76
C ALA A 129 -20.67 -26.00 -3.47
N ASP A 130 -20.04 -26.12 -4.64
CA ASP A 130 -19.68 -24.95 -5.46
C ASP A 130 -20.93 -24.24 -6.00
N GLY A 131 -21.92 -25.02 -6.47
CA GLY A 131 -23.21 -24.50 -6.91
C GLY A 131 -23.96 -23.76 -5.81
N LEU A 132 -24.03 -24.35 -4.61
CA LEU A 132 -24.64 -23.75 -3.41
C LEU A 132 -23.94 -22.46 -2.98
N SER A 133 -22.60 -22.43 -3.02
CA SER A 133 -21.83 -21.22 -2.71
C SER A 133 -22.16 -20.08 -3.67
N LYS A 134 -22.25 -20.36 -4.97
CA LYS A 134 -22.66 -19.38 -6.00
C LYS A 134 -24.10 -18.90 -5.80
N CYS A 135 -25.03 -19.82 -5.54
CA CYS A 135 -26.42 -19.47 -5.25
C CYS A 135 -26.52 -18.57 -4.02
N GLY A 136 -25.76 -18.86 -2.97
CA GLY A 136 -25.64 -18.02 -1.79
C GLY A 136 -25.23 -16.59 -2.11
N VAL A 137 -24.18 -16.41 -2.92
CA VAL A 137 -23.72 -15.08 -3.36
C VAL A 137 -24.80 -14.32 -4.14
N TRP A 138 -25.54 -15.00 -5.02
CA TRP A 138 -26.63 -14.36 -5.76
C TRP A 138 -27.81 -13.97 -4.86
N LEU A 139 -28.15 -14.80 -3.87
CA LEU A 139 -29.23 -14.58 -2.92
C LEU A 139 -28.88 -13.57 -1.82
N CYS A 140 -27.60 -13.31 -1.53
CA CYS A 140 -27.13 -12.51 -0.38
C CYS A 140 -27.96 -11.25 -0.04
N ARG A 141 -28.36 -10.47 -1.05
CA ARG A 141 -29.16 -9.24 -0.87
C ARG A 141 -30.64 -9.38 -1.26
N LEU A 142 -31.04 -10.51 -1.81
CA LEU A 142 -32.40 -10.79 -2.28
C LEU A 142 -33.19 -11.61 -1.26
N ASP A 143 -32.54 -12.63 -0.69
CA ASP A 143 -33.05 -13.50 0.35
C ASP A 143 -31.89 -13.90 1.28
N PRO A 144 -31.56 -13.05 2.28
CA PRO A 144 -30.44 -13.30 3.19
C PRO A 144 -30.58 -14.60 3.98
N GLY A 145 -31.81 -15.08 4.22
CA GLY A 145 -32.07 -16.34 4.92
C GLY A 145 -31.68 -17.54 4.05
N ALA A 146 -32.19 -17.59 2.82
CA ALA A 146 -31.83 -18.64 1.87
C ALA A 146 -30.34 -18.60 1.50
N ALA A 147 -29.73 -17.42 1.43
CA ALA A 147 -28.29 -17.26 1.19
C ALA A 147 -27.45 -17.90 2.30
N VAL A 148 -27.78 -17.64 3.57
CA VAL A 148 -27.08 -18.27 4.71
C VAL A 148 -27.31 -19.78 4.70
N ALA A 149 -28.54 -20.24 4.46
CA ALA A 149 -28.83 -21.68 4.40
C ALA A 149 -28.03 -22.40 3.30
N ALA A 150 -27.93 -21.80 2.11
CA ALA A 150 -27.17 -22.37 0.99
C ALA A 150 -25.67 -22.41 1.27
N THR A 151 -25.09 -21.32 1.80
CA THR A 151 -23.65 -21.26 2.10
C THR A 151 -23.26 -22.13 3.30
N GLU A 152 -24.13 -22.26 4.29
CA GLU A 152 -23.94 -23.16 5.42
C GLU A 152 -23.95 -24.63 4.98
N GLU A 153 -24.84 -25.01 4.06
CA GLU A 153 -24.84 -26.35 3.48
C GLU A 153 -23.57 -26.62 2.65
N ALA A 154 -23.13 -25.65 1.85
CA ALA A 154 -21.88 -25.77 1.11
C ALA A 154 -20.70 -26.04 2.06
N VAL A 155 -20.62 -25.32 3.18
CA VAL A 155 -19.62 -25.54 4.24
C VAL A 155 -19.77 -26.93 4.86
N ARG A 156 -20.99 -27.40 5.16
CA ARG A 156 -21.21 -28.75 5.72
C ARG A 156 -20.75 -29.85 4.77
N ILE A 157 -21.04 -29.73 3.48
CA ILE A 157 -20.57 -30.68 2.46
C ILE A 157 -19.04 -30.65 2.38
N ARG A 158 -18.44 -29.45 2.31
CA ARG A 158 -16.99 -29.27 2.20
C ARG A 158 -16.24 -29.72 3.44
N ALA A 159 -16.81 -29.54 4.63
CA ALA A 159 -16.27 -30.06 5.88
C ALA A 159 -16.15 -31.59 5.84
N ARG A 160 -17.21 -32.29 5.39
CA ARG A 160 -17.19 -33.76 5.22
C ARG A 160 -16.15 -34.21 4.19
N LEU A 161 -16.07 -33.53 3.05
CA LEU A 161 -15.08 -33.84 2.02
C LEU A 161 -13.65 -33.61 2.52
N PHE A 162 -13.40 -32.52 3.23
CA PHE A 162 -12.09 -32.22 3.80
C PHE A 162 -11.70 -33.14 4.95
N ALA A 163 -12.66 -33.58 5.76
CA ALA A 163 -12.40 -34.59 6.79
C ALA A 163 -12.00 -35.96 6.19
N ALA A 164 -12.50 -36.30 5.00
CA ALA A 164 -12.15 -37.52 4.28
C ALA A 164 -10.86 -37.36 3.45
N ASP A 165 -10.57 -36.16 2.96
CA ASP A 165 -9.43 -35.83 2.11
C ASP A 165 -8.82 -34.46 2.51
N PRO A 166 -7.72 -34.46 3.28
CA PRO A 166 -7.02 -33.24 3.70
C PRO A 166 -6.57 -32.32 2.55
N ASP A 167 -6.42 -32.82 1.32
CA ASP A 167 -6.04 -32.00 0.16
C ASP A 167 -7.17 -31.05 -0.27
N GLN A 168 -8.40 -31.20 0.27
CA GLN A 168 -9.52 -30.30 0.03
C GLN A 168 -9.51 -29.01 0.89
N SER A 169 -8.45 -28.78 1.69
CA SER A 169 -8.36 -27.65 2.63
C SER A 169 -8.68 -26.29 1.98
N SER A 170 -8.14 -26.01 0.79
CA SER A 170 -8.35 -24.76 0.05
C SER A 170 -9.82 -24.54 -0.33
N LYS A 171 -10.52 -25.58 -0.80
CA LYS A 171 -11.94 -25.50 -1.16
C LYS A 171 -12.84 -25.33 0.07
N TYR A 172 -12.45 -25.91 1.20
CA TYR A 172 -13.15 -25.70 2.46
C TYR A 172 -12.98 -24.26 2.97
N LEU A 173 -11.76 -23.73 2.95
CA LEU A 173 -11.49 -22.31 3.27
C LEU A 173 -12.30 -21.35 2.39
N ALA A 174 -12.39 -21.61 1.08
CA ALA A 174 -13.19 -20.78 0.17
C ALA A 174 -14.69 -20.77 0.55
N SER A 175 -15.22 -21.91 1.00
CA SER A 175 -16.62 -22.02 1.44
C SER A 175 -16.85 -21.31 2.78
N LEU A 176 -15.91 -21.43 3.73
CA LEU A 176 -15.94 -20.70 5.00
C LEU A 176 -15.89 -19.17 4.78
N ASN A 177 -15.03 -18.70 3.87
CA ASN A 177 -14.96 -17.31 3.46
C ASN A 177 -16.31 -16.82 2.90
N THR A 178 -16.93 -17.61 2.04
CA THR A 178 -18.24 -17.29 1.43
C THR A 178 -19.34 -17.23 2.49
N LEU A 179 -19.37 -18.17 3.44
CA LEU A 179 -20.31 -18.15 4.56
C LEU A 179 -20.12 -16.91 5.43
N LEU A 180 -18.89 -16.58 5.82
CA LEU A 180 -18.64 -15.39 6.65
C LEU A 180 -19.09 -14.11 5.95
N ARG A 181 -18.79 -13.98 4.65
CA ARG A 181 -19.27 -12.83 3.84
C ARG A 181 -20.79 -12.74 3.80
N THR A 182 -21.46 -13.88 3.64
CA THR A 182 -22.93 -13.97 3.62
C THR A 182 -23.54 -13.60 4.98
N LEU A 183 -22.92 -14.03 6.07
CA LEU A 183 -23.34 -13.67 7.43
C LEU A 183 -23.21 -12.17 7.70
N MET A 184 -22.20 -11.49 7.13
CA MET A 184 -22.03 -10.05 7.30
C MET A 184 -23.07 -9.20 6.56
N VAL A 185 -23.76 -9.73 5.55
CA VAL A 185 -24.76 -8.94 4.81
C VAL A 185 -25.93 -8.58 5.73
N GLY A 186 -26.15 -7.28 5.92
CA GLY A 186 -27.23 -6.75 6.74
C GLY A 186 -27.07 -6.98 8.26
N ARG A 187 -25.89 -7.40 8.73
CA ARG A 187 -25.64 -7.69 10.16
C ARG A 187 -24.42 -6.93 10.67
N GLN A 188 -24.41 -6.64 11.96
CA GLN A 188 -23.23 -6.08 12.61
C GLN A 188 -22.07 -7.08 12.59
N ARG A 189 -20.84 -6.60 12.35
CA ARG A 189 -19.64 -7.45 12.25
C ARG A 189 -19.48 -8.39 13.45
N LYS A 190 -19.69 -7.88 14.68
CA LYS A 190 -19.58 -8.68 15.92
C LYS A 190 -20.55 -9.86 15.94
N GLN A 191 -21.80 -9.63 15.53
CA GLN A 191 -22.84 -10.66 15.44
C GLN A 191 -22.49 -11.70 14.37
N ALA A 192 -22.10 -11.25 13.16
CA ALA A 192 -21.75 -12.15 12.07
C ALA A 192 -20.55 -13.05 12.41
N VAL A 193 -19.52 -12.51 13.07
CA VAL A 193 -18.35 -13.29 13.52
C VAL A 193 -18.73 -14.30 14.60
N ALA A 194 -19.62 -13.95 15.54
CA ALA A 194 -20.10 -14.90 16.55
C ALA A 194 -20.85 -16.07 15.90
N MET A 195 -21.78 -15.77 14.99
CA MET A 195 -22.53 -16.76 14.21
C MET A 195 -21.63 -17.65 13.36
N TYR A 196 -20.58 -17.08 12.77
CA TYR A 196 -19.58 -17.84 12.02
C TYR A 196 -18.81 -18.80 12.93
N ARG A 197 -18.34 -18.33 14.10
CA ARG A 197 -17.58 -19.15 15.05
C ARG A 197 -18.36 -20.34 15.57
N GLU A 198 -19.65 -20.16 15.85
CA GLU A 198 -20.55 -21.24 16.23
C GLU A 198 -20.59 -22.35 15.17
N ARG A 199 -20.82 -21.98 13.90
CA ARG A 199 -20.86 -22.92 12.77
C ARG A 199 -19.50 -23.56 12.50
N TYR A 200 -18.44 -22.78 12.57
CA TYR A 200 -17.06 -23.25 12.41
C TYR A 200 -16.73 -24.31 13.46
N ALA A 201 -17.03 -24.04 14.74
CA ALA A 201 -16.76 -24.97 15.83
C ALA A 201 -17.60 -26.25 15.76
N ALA A 202 -18.83 -26.16 15.25
CA ALA A 202 -19.70 -27.33 15.06
C ALA A 202 -19.21 -28.27 13.94
N LEU A 203 -18.52 -27.75 12.93
CA LEU A 203 -18.17 -28.49 11.71
C LEU A 203 -16.67 -28.77 11.55
N THR A 204 -15.81 -28.08 12.28
CA THR A 204 -14.35 -28.13 12.08
C THR A 204 -13.65 -28.71 13.29
N SER A 205 -13.00 -29.85 13.12
CA SER A 205 -12.18 -30.45 14.18
C SER A 205 -10.88 -29.67 14.42
N PRO A 206 -10.21 -29.87 15.57
CA PRO A 206 -8.88 -29.30 15.81
C PRO A 206 -7.85 -29.74 14.75
N ALA A 207 -7.90 -31.00 14.30
CA ALA A 207 -7.01 -31.52 13.26
C ALA A 207 -7.23 -30.80 11.91
N MET A 208 -8.48 -30.64 11.50
CA MET A 208 -8.85 -29.86 10.31
C MET A 208 -8.34 -28.42 10.40
N THR A 209 -8.46 -27.79 11.58
CA THR A 209 -7.94 -26.44 11.83
C THR A 209 -6.42 -26.38 11.65
N ALA A 210 -5.67 -27.34 12.20
CA ALA A 210 -4.22 -27.40 12.04
C ALA A 210 -3.82 -27.54 10.56
N THR A 211 -4.47 -28.44 9.81
CA THR A 211 -4.20 -28.60 8.38
C THR A 211 -4.53 -27.33 7.57
N MET A 212 -5.64 -26.65 7.86
CA MET A 212 -5.97 -25.39 7.17
C MET A 212 -4.97 -24.27 7.44
N ARG A 213 -4.35 -24.25 8.62
CA ARG A 213 -3.29 -23.26 8.95
C ARG A 213 -2.03 -23.52 8.14
N GLU A 214 -1.76 -24.76 7.75
CA GLU A 214 -0.64 -25.13 6.89
C GLU A 214 -0.96 -25.07 5.38
N THR A 215 -2.18 -24.66 5.00
CA THR A 215 -2.51 -24.44 3.58
C THR A 215 -1.58 -23.38 2.98
N LYS A 216 -1.06 -23.67 1.77
CA LYS A 216 -0.14 -22.78 1.07
C LYS A 216 -0.84 -21.48 0.70
N ILE A 217 -0.14 -20.35 0.85
CA ILE A 217 -0.71 -19.03 0.52
C ILE A 217 -1.17 -18.93 -0.94
N SER A 218 -0.53 -19.67 -1.86
CA SER A 218 -0.90 -19.72 -3.29
C SER A 218 -2.27 -20.33 -3.55
N GLU A 219 -2.83 -21.08 -2.58
CA GLU A 219 -4.09 -21.80 -2.71
C GLU A 219 -5.26 -21.09 -2.01
N ILE A 220 -4.98 -20.02 -1.24
CA ILE A 220 -5.96 -19.32 -0.37
C ILE A 220 -6.75 -18.23 -1.14
N GLY A 221 -6.44 -18.00 -2.42
CA GLY A 221 -7.16 -17.05 -3.26
C GLY A 221 -6.90 -15.58 -2.90
N PHE A 222 -5.73 -15.29 -2.32
CA PHE A 222 -5.26 -13.93 -2.07
C PHE A 222 -5.13 -13.12 -3.37
N THR A 223 -5.27 -11.79 -3.28
CA THR A 223 -4.95 -10.90 -4.39
C THR A 223 -3.49 -11.06 -4.82
N SER A 224 -3.20 -10.78 -6.10
CA SER A 224 -1.83 -10.83 -6.65
C SER A 224 -0.84 -9.97 -5.84
N LYS A 225 -1.31 -8.83 -5.34
CA LYS A 225 -0.52 -7.93 -4.48
C LYS A 225 -0.17 -8.57 -3.15
N THR A 226 -1.16 -9.11 -2.44
CA THR A 226 -0.96 -9.82 -1.17
C THR A 226 -0.05 -11.04 -1.33
N LEU A 227 -0.23 -11.83 -2.39
CA LEU A 227 0.66 -12.95 -2.72
C LEU A 227 2.10 -12.49 -2.94
N THR A 228 2.29 -11.39 -3.66
CA THR A 228 3.63 -10.85 -3.94
C THR A 228 4.31 -10.41 -2.65
N ALA A 229 3.59 -9.69 -1.77
CA ALA A 229 4.11 -9.25 -0.48
C ALA A 229 4.51 -10.44 0.41
N LEU A 230 3.64 -11.45 0.53
CA LEU A 230 3.91 -12.64 1.34
C LEU A 230 5.06 -13.49 0.77
N LYS A 231 5.18 -13.61 -0.56
CA LYS A 231 6.30 -14.29 -1.22
C LYS A 231 7.64 -13.60 -0.94
N LYS A 232 7.69 -12.26 -0.97
CA LYS A 232 8.90 -11.49 -0.63
C LYS A 232 9.33 -11.67 0.83
N LEU A 233 8.40 -12.02 1.71
CA LEU A 233 8.64 -12.29 3.13
C LEU A 233 8.89 -13.78 3.43
N ASP A 234 9.09 -14.60 2.39
CA ASP A 234 9.31 -16.05 2.49
C ASP A 234 8.27 -16.76 3.36
N CYS A 235 6.99 -16.40 3.14
CA CYS A 235 5.87 -16.91 3.90
C CYS A 235 5.08 -17.97 3.11
N PRO A 236 5.34 -19.27 3.27
CA PRO A 236 4.71 -20.31 2.46
C PRO A 236 3.27 -20.65 2.87
N THR A 237 2.90 -20.49 4.14
CA THR A 237 1.62 -20.98 4.70
C THR A 237 0.86 -19.88 5.45
N LEU A 238 -0.43 -20.12 5.70
CA LEU A 238 -1.29 -19.19 6.44
C LEU A 238 -0.82 -19.00 7.90
N GLU A 239 -0.33 -20.05 8.54
CA GLU A 239 0.21 -19.97 9.90
C GLU A 239 1.43 -19.04 9.97
N ARG A 240 2.34 -19.18 9.01
CA ARG A 240 3.50 -18.29 8.90
C ARG A 240 3.07 -16.84 8.68
N ALA A 241 2.01 -16.62 7.89
CA ALA A 241 1.50 -15.27 7.66
C ALA A 241 1.00 -14.63 8.96
N GLY A 242 0.37 -15.42 9.85
CA GLY A 242 -0.09 -14.94 11.16
C GLY A 242 1.01 -14.55 12.16
N ARG A 243 2.27 -14.90 11.88
CA ARG A 243 3.44 -14.52 12.70
C ARG A 243 4.09 -13.22 12.20
N LEU A 244 3.68 -12.72 11.03
CA LEU A 244 4.14 -11.45 10.51
C LEU A 244 3.51 -10.29 11.27
N THR A 245 4.11 -9.12 11.09
CA THR A 245 3.62 -7.85 11.63
C THR A 245 2.96 -7.02 10.53
N GLN A 246 2.04 -6.14 10.91
CA GLN A 246 1.43 -5.16 10.00
C GLN A 246 2.50 -4.35 9.30
N GLN A 247 3.55 -3.93 10.02
CA GLN A 247 4.65 -3.18 9.46
C GLN A 247 5.43 -3.92 8.36
N GLN A 248 5.76 -5.20 8.55
CA GLN A 248 6.42 -6.01 7.51
C GLN A 248 5.58 -6.10 6.24
N ILE A 249 4.26 -6.24 6.39
CA ILE A 249 3.33 -6.26 5.26
C ILE A 249 3.27 -4.88 4.58
N LEU A 250 3.16 -3.78 5.34
CA LEU A 250 3.12 -2.42 4.80
C LEU A 250 4.37 -2.09 4.00
N TYR A 251 5.54 -2.47 4.51
CA TYR A 251 6.81 -2.26 3.82
C TYR A 251 6.84 -2.94 2.45
N GLN A 252 6.35 -4.18 2.35
CA GLN A 252 6.35 -4.94 1.08
C GLN A 252 5.20 -4.60 0.14
N SER A 253 4.13 -3.97 0.67
CA SER A 253 2.91 -3.63 -0.08
C SER A 253 2.81 -2.14 -0.43
N ALA A 254 3.86 -1.36 -0.18
CA ALA A 254 3.90 0.10 -0.37
C ALA A 254 2.82 0.85 0.44
N GLY A 255 2.63 0.45 1.71
CA GLY A 255 1.73 1.12 2.64
C GLY A 255 0.25 0.74 2.50
N ASP A 256 -0.06 -0.38 1.84
CA ASP A 256 -1.45 -0.75 1.55
C ASP A 256 -2.13 -1.50 2.70
N LEU A 257 -3.03 -0.79 3.39
CA LEU A 257 -3.84 -1.33 4.48
C LEU A 257 -4.79 -2.45 4.03
N SER A 258 -5.23 -2.47 2.75
CA SER A 258 -6.14 -3.53 2.27
C SER A 258 -5.46 -4.90 2.25
N THR A 259 -4.13 -4.94 2.06
CA THR A 259 -3.32 -6.17 2.14
C THR A 259 -3.35 -6.73 3.57
N ILE A 260 -3.24 -5.86 4.59
CA ILE A 260 -3.37 -6.27 6.00
C ILE A 260 -4.78 -6.78 6.29
N GLU A 261 -5.80 -6.07 5.84
CA GLU A 261 -7.19 -6.47 6.05
C GLU A 261 -7.49 -7.83 5.43
N GLU A 262 -7.00 -8.09 4.21
CA GLU A 262 -7.14 -9.36 3.52
C GLU A 262 -6.44 -10.52 4.27
N ILE A 263 -5.23 -10.30 4.77
CA ILE A 263 -4.52 -11.31 5.58
C ILE A 263 -5.28 -11.55 6.89
N ASN A 264 -5.62 -10.50 7.64
CA ASN A 264 -6.36 -10.60 8.89
C ASN A 264 -7.71 -11.30 8.72
N TRP A 265 -8.37 -11.06 7.60
CA TRP A 265 -9.60 -11.75 7.24
C TRP A 265 -9.41 -13.26 7.16
N ASN A 266 -8.38 -13.71 6.43
CA ASN A 266 -8.08 -15.13 6.28
C ASN A 266 -7.58 -15.78 7.58
N LEU A 267 -6.79 -15.06 8.38
CA LEU A 267 -6.39 -15.51 9.73
C LEU A 267 -7.62 -15.74 10.62
N ALA A 268 -8.60 -14.83 10.57
CA ALA A 268 -9.82 -14.95 11.35
C ALA A 268 -10.67 -16.17 10.96
N LEU A 269 -10.62 -16.60 9.68
CA LEU A 269 -11.35 -17.80 9.23
C LEU A 269 -10.88 -19.06 9.96
N VAL A 270 -9.59 -19.17 10.28
CA VAL A 270 -8.97 -20.34 10.94
C VAL A 270 -8.70 -20.11 12.44
N GLY A 271 -9.33 -19.09 13.02
CA GLY A 271 -9.23 -18.76 14.43
C GLY A 271 -7.86 -18.25 14.87
N LEU A 272 -7.04 -17.73 13.95
CA LEU A 272 -5.79 -17.04 14.28
C LEU A 272 -6.07 -15.59 14.68
N LYS A 273 -5.16 -15.01 15.47
CA LYS A 273 -5.21 -13.60 15.87
C LYS A 273 -4.87 -12.70 14.68
N PRO A 274 -5.38 -11.46 14.65
CA PRO A 274 -4.92 -10.48 13.66
C PRO A 274 -3.43 -10.17 13.84
N LEU A 275 -2.78 -9.75 12.76
CA LEU A 275 -1.39 -9.32 12.73
C LEU A 275 -1.14 -8.24 13.80
N ALA A 276 -0.07 -8.43 14.58
CA ALA A 276 0.39 -7.39 15.51
C ALA A 276 0.94 -6.20 14.72
N ALA A 277 0.85 -4.98 15.27
CA ALA A 277 1.38 -3.77 14.61
C ALA A 277 2.86 -3.92 14.19
N GLY A 278 3.64 -4.63 15.00
CA GLY A 278 5.09 -4.80 14.85
C GLY A 278 5.86 -3.70 15.56
N ALA A 279 7.05 -4.04 16.06
CA ALA A 279 8.09 -3.07 16.37
C ALA A 279 9.01 -2.96 15.15
N LEU A 280 9.53 -1.76 14.88
CA LEU A 280 10.49 -1.50 13.80
C LEU A 280 11.63 -2.52 13.85
N PRO A 281 11.86 -3.35 12.81
CA PRO A 281 13.15 -4.01 12.68
C PRO A 281 14.21 -2.94 12.41
N ASP A 282 15.29 -2.95 13.17
CA ASP A 282 16.45 -2.11 12.90
C ASP A 282 16.88 -2.33 11.45
N PRO A 283 16.89 -1.29 10.60
CA PRO A 283 17.42 -1.44 9.26
C PRO A 283 18.88 -1.89 9.39
N PRO A 284 19.36 -2.87 8.58
CA PRO A 284 20.78 -3.15 8.53
C PRO A 284 21.48 -1.85 8.13
N SER A 285 22.46 -1.43 8.93
CA SER A 285 23.29 -0.27 8.67
C SER A 285 23.89 -0.41 7.26
N LYS A 286 23.39 0.40 6.32
CA LYS A 286 24.03 0.53 5.00
C LYS A 286 25.43 1.12 5.21
N PRO A 287 26.41 0.77 4.37
CA PRO A 287 27.72 1.41 4.41
C PRO A 287 27.57 2.94 4.35
N VAL A 288 28.39 3.64 5.13
CA VAL A 288 28.49 5.10 5.15
C VAL A 288 28.74 5.59 3.72
N ASP A 289 27.83 6.43 3.21
CA ASP A 289 27.86 6.94 1.83
C ASP A 289 27.98 8.48 1.89
N ILE A 290 29.22 8.95 2.07
CA ILE A 290 29.56 10.37 2.12
C ILE A 290 29.90 10.81 0.70
N ALA A 291 28.87 11.16 -0.08
CA ALA A 291 28.98 11.33 -1.52
C ALA A 291 29.72 12.60 -1.97
N THR A 292 29.58 13.74 -1.26
CA THR A 292 30.18 15.03 -1.64
C THR A 292 30.47 15.91 -0.42
N SER A 293 31.47 16.78 -0.52
CA SER A 293 31.79 17.79 0.50
C SER A 293 30.80 18.96 0.46
N PHE A 294 30.22 19.32 1.61
CA PHE A 294 29.42 20.54 1.76
C PHE A 294 29.30 20.98 3.23
N GLY A 295 28.96 22.25 3.43
CA GLY A 295 28.55 22.79 4.73
C GLY A 295 27.25 23.57 4.64
N ALA A 296 26.38 23.38 5.62
CA ALA A 296 25.14 24.12 5.75
C ALA A 296 24.75 24.31 7.22
N LEU A 297 24.16 25.46 7.54
CA LEU A 297 23.49 25.69 8.81
C LEU A 297 22.00 25.49 8.66
N ALA A 298 21.38 24.76 9.57
CA ALA A 298 19.93 24.63 9.70
C ALA A 298 19.46 25.44 10.90
N VAL A 299 18.71 26.50 10.66
CA VAL A 299 18.16 27.37 11.70
C VAL A 299 16.70 27.00 11.92
N ARG A 300 16.31 26.72 13.17
CA ARG A 300 14.93 26.36 13.48
C ARG A 300 14.08 27.61 13.75
N CYS A 301 13.14 27.90 12.87
CA CYS A 301 12.18 28.99 13.02
C CYS A 301 10.82 28.61 12.43
N SER A 302 9.81 28.47 13.28
CA SER A 302 8.44 28.11 12.90
C SER A 302 7.61 29.30 12.40
N SER A 303 8.15 30.52 12.42
CA SER A 303 7.48 31.73 11.93
C SER A 303 7.15 31.62 10.43
N ALA A 304 6.04 32.24 10.02
CA ALA A 304 5.69 32.37 8.60
C ALA A 304 6.76 33.17 7.84
N ASP A 305 7.31 34.21 8.46
CA ASP A 305 8.35 35.09 7.90
C ASP A 305 9.78 34.63 8.25
N ALA A 306 9.99 33.35 8.56
CA ALA A 306 11.28 32.84 9.05
C ALA A 306 12.46 33.19 8.13
N VAL A 307 12.29 33.05 6.82
CA VAL A 307 13.35 33.35 5.84
C VAL A 307 13.74 34.83 5.90
N ALA A 308 12.78 35.75 5.97
CA ALA A 308 13.05 37.17 6.05
C ALA A 308 13.75 37.56 7.36
N GLN A 309 13.34 36.98 8.49
CA GLN A 309 13.96 37.22 9.80
C GLN A 309 15.41 36.73 9.84
N ILE A 310 15.65 35.52 9.32
CA ILE A 310 16.99 34.93 9.28
C ILE A 310 17.88 35.71 8.31
N ARG A 311 17.35 36.09 7.14
CA ARG A 311 18.06 36.95 6.18
C ARG A 311 18.52 38.27 6.82
N ALA A 312 17.64 38.95 7.55
CA ALA A 312 18.00 40.17 8.28
C ALA A 312 19.09 39.93 9.35
N ALA A 313 19.02 38.79 10.05
CA ALA A 313 20.02 38.42 11.05
C ALA A 313 21.37 38.07 10.41
N VAL A 314 21.40 37.41 9.25
CA VAL A 314 22.61 37.17 8.47
C VAL A 314 23.24 38.49 8.05
N ILE A 315 22.47 39.42 7.46
CA ILE A 315 22.99 40.74 7.08
C ILE A 315 23.60 41.48 8.29
N ALA A 316 22.90 41.48 9.42
CA ALA A 316 23.40 42.11 10.64
C ALA A 316 24.67 41.43 11.17
N ALA A 317 24.79 40.10 11.04
CA ALA A 317 25.97 39.36 11.44
C ALA A 317 27.20 39.71 10.60
N TYR A 318 27.06 39.84 9.28
CA TYR A 318 28.16 40.26 8.39
C TYR A 318 28.52 41.74 8.60
N ALA A 319 27.52 42.61 8.76
CA ALA A 319 27.74 44.03 9.02
C ALA A 319 28.49 44.28 10.34
N ALA A 320 28.27 43.46 11.37
CA ALA A 320 29.00 43.54 12.63
C ALA A 320 30.52 43.32 12.49
N ASP A 321 30.95 42.63 11.43
CA ASP A 321 32.36 42.40 11.10
C ASP A 321 32.86 43.31 9.95
N GLY A 322 32.08 44.33 9.57
CA GLY A 322 32.46 45.28 8.53
C GLY A 322 32.31 44.78 7.10
N ALA A 323 31.48 43.73 6.88
CA ALA A 323 31.12 43.26 5.55
C ALA A 323 29.74 43.81 5.13
N GLU A 324 29.69 44.50 3.99
CA GLU A 324 28.47 45.13 3.49
C GLU A 324 27.81 44.29 2.39
N PRO A 325 26.47 44.25 2.31
CA PRO A 325 25.76 43.64 1.19
C PRO A 325 26.05 44.39 -0.11
N VAL A 326 26.54 43.67 -1.11
CA VAL A 326 26.76 44.18 -2.47
C VAL A 326 25.81 43.52 -3.46
N ALA A 327 25.69 44.06 -4.68
CA ALA A 327 24.98 43.37 -5.75
C ALA A 327 25.72 42.08 -6.13
N ILE A 328 24.96 41.01 -6.41
CA ILE A 328 25.51 39.69 -6.76
C ILE A 328 26.43 39.74 -8.00
N SER A 329 26.21 40.71 -8.90
CA SER A 329 27.06 40.99 -10.07
C SER A 329 28.48 41.44 -9.73
N ALA A 330 28.78 41.75 -8.46
CA ALA A 330 30.12 42.06 -7.98
C ALA A 330 31.03 40.81 -7.89
N PHE A 331 30.47 39.62 -8.05
CA PHE A 331 31.15 38.33 -8.05
C PHE A 331 31.19 37.78 -9.49
N GLN A 332 32.38 37.37 -9.98
CA GLN A 332 32.56 36.95 -11.38
C GLN A 332 32.13 35.48 -11.61
N GLY A 333 31.05 35.25 -12.38
CA GLY A 333 30.62 33.91 -12.81
C GLY A 333 29.26 33.42 -12.27
N VAL A 334 28.49 34.28 -11.57
CA VAL A 334 27.22 33.92 -10.85
C VAL A 334 26.10 33.57 -11.82
N ASP A 335 26.27 34.01 -13.06
CA ASP A 335 25.40 33.80 -14.20
C ASP A 335 25.57 32.42 -14.85
N ARG A 336 26.54 31.59 -14.41
CA ARG A 336 26.84 30.27 -14.99
C ARG A 336 26.48 29.13 -14.05
N THR A 337 25.88 28.06 -14.59
CA THR A 337 25.54 26.81 -13.87
C THR A 337 26.76 25.95 -13.48
N HIS A 338 27.95 26.32 -13.95
CA HIS A 338 29.22 25.63 -13.68
C HIS A 338 30.29 26.65 -13.27
N TRP A 339 30.02 27.35 -12.17
CA TRP A 339 31.00 28.26 -11.58
C TRP A 339 32.23 27.44 -11.14
N SER A 340 33.40 27.73 -11.71
CA SER A 340 34.71 27.18 -11.28
C SER A 340 35.11 27.73 -9.91
N THR A 341 34.55 27.14 -8.85
CA THR A 341 34.78 27.59 -7.49
C THR A 341 35.88 26.72 -6.89
N PRO A 342 36.94 27.28 -6.27
CA PRO A 342 38.02 26.50 -5.66
C PRO A 342 37.49 25.47 -4.68
N ASP A 343 38.12 24.31 -4.55
CA ASP A 343 37.71 23.25 -3.61
C ASP A 343 37.48 23.80 -2.19
N PRO A 344 36.51 23.26 -1.43
CA PRO A 344 36.23 23.76 -0.09
C PRO A 344 37.44 23.59 0.83
N GLU A 345 37.90 24.70 1.42
CA GLU A 345 39.03 24.72 2.36
C GLU A 345 38.54 24.97 3.80
N LEU A 346 39.28 24.47 4.78
CA LEU A 346 39.00 24.72 6.19
C LEU A 346 39.22 26.21 6.51
N ASN A 347 38.13 26.93 6.81
CA ASN A 347 38.20 28.32 7.20
C ASN A 347 38.29 28.46 8.72
N THR A 348 39.45 28.95 9.20
CA THR A 348 39.74 29.14 10.64
C THR A 348 39.62 30.59 11.10
N ALA A 349 39.13 31.49 10.23
CA ALA A 349 38.89 32.87 10.62
C ALA A 349 37.89 32.96 11.79
N THR A 350 37.82 34.13 12.43
CA THR A 350 36.85 34.40 13.51
C THR A 350 35.84 35.47 13.12
N THR A 351 36.04 36.11 11.96
CA THR A 351 35.22 37.21 11.44
C THR A 351 34.66 36.84 10.07
N LEU A 352 33.44 37.31 9.80
CA LEU A 352 32.75 37.23 8.51
C LEU A 352 33.30 38.31 7.57
N GLY A 353 33.50 37.96 6.30
CA GLY A 353 34.07 38.85 5.28
C GLY A 353 33.40 38.65 3.93
N ASP A 354 34.20 38.63 2.86
CA ASP A 354 33.72 38.31 1.51
C ASP A 354 33.06 36.92 1.49
N ASP A 355 31.80 36.85 1.05
CA ASP A 355 31.06 35.59 1.02
C ASP A 355 29.81 35.65 0.13
N LEU A 356 29.35 34.47 -0.27
CA LEU A 356 28.06 34.21 -0.88
C LEU A 356 27.27 33.31 0.04
N VAL A 357 26.08 33.76 0.44
CA VAL A 357 25.21 33.04 1.38
C VAL A 357 23.85 32.82 0.75
N LEU A 358 23.46 31.56 0.61
CA LEU A 358 22.14 31.14 0.14
C LEU A 358 21.24 30.79 1.33
N ILE A 359 20.01 31.31 1.34
CA ILE A 359 19.03 31.10 2.41
C ILE A 359 17.75 30.49 1.85
N GLU A 360 17.46 29.25 2.23
CA GLU A 360 16.32 28.49 1.70
C GLU A 360 15.46 27.89 2.80
N ARG A 361 14.14 27.93 2.61
CA ARG A 361 13.20 27.22 3.50
C ARG A 361 13.27 25.73 3.17
N LEU A 362 13.60 24.91 4.16
CA LEU A 362 13.50 23.46 4.05
C LEU A 362 12.09 23.00 4.42
N SER A 363 11.84 21.70 4.28
CA SER A 363 10.61 21.11 4.83
C SER A 363 10.52 21.37 6.35
N GLY A 364 9.29 21.62 6.82
CA GLY A 364 9.01 21.89 8.23
C GLY A 364 9.45 23.26 8.74
N SER A 365 10.08 23.27 9.92
CA SER A 365 10.46 24.49 10.65
C SER A 365 11.93 24.89 10.47
N TRP A 366 12.62 24.29 9.49
CA TRP A 366 14.04 24.54 9.23
C TRP A 366 14.25 25.50 8.06
N VAL A 367 15.22 26.39 8.22
CA VAL A 367 15.74 27.26 7.15
C VAL A 367 17.23 26.97 7.01
N ALA A 368 17.64 26.57 5.81
CA ALA A 368 19.04 26.38 5.46
C ALA A 368 19.72 27.74 5.23
N VAL A 369 20.92 27.90 5.77
CA VAL A 369 21.83 29.01 5.50
C VAL A 369 23.16 28.38 5.05
N GLN A 370 23.47 28.51 3.77
CA GLN A 370 24.61 27.87 3.13
C GLN A 370 25.59 28.96 2.71
N SER A 371 26.74 29.02 3.37
CA SER A 371 27.82 29.94 3.05
C SER A 371 28.84 29.22 2.17
N LEU A 372 29.40 29.94 1.19
CA LEU A 372 30.46 29.42 0.33
C LEU A 372 31.83 29.45 1.03
N ASN A 373 32.08 30.46 1.86
CA ASN A 373 33.36 30.63 2.57
C ASN A 373 33.43 29.82 3.88
N TRP A 374 32.29 29.31 4.36
CA TRP A 374 32.18 28.55 5.61
C TRP A 374 31.64 27.14 5.42
N GLU A 375 31.90 26.52 4.26
CA GLU A 375 31.50 25.13 4.01
C GLU A 375 32.22 24.15 4.94
N ILE A 376 33.49 24.42 5.23
CA ILE A 376 34.28 23.65 6.19
C ILE A 376 34.77 24.61 7.27
N ALA A 377 34.14 24.54 8.44
CA ALA A 377 34.48 25.32 9.61
C ALA A 377 34.92 24.40 10.75
N PRO A 378 35.83 24.84 11.66
CA PRO A 378 36.15 24.08 12.85
C PRO A 378 34.89 23.85 13.68
N VAL A 379 34.74 22.63 14.20
CA VAL A 379 33.62 22.20 15.02
C VAL A 379 33.36 23.20 16.15
N GLY A 380 32.13 23.68 16.25
CA GLY A 380 31.71 24.60 17.31
C GLY A 380 32.19 26.05 17.15
N ARG A 381 32.96 26.37 16.10
CA ARG A 381 33.54 27.71 15.90
C ARG A 381 32.98 28.45 14.68
N HIS A 382 31.91 27.97 14.05
CA HIS A 382 31.31 28.67 12.92
C HIS A 382 30.71 30.02 13.38
N PRO A 383 31.24 31.18 12.94
CA PRO A 383 30.85 32.49 13.49
C PRO A 383 29.39 32.85 13.21
N LEU A 384 28.89 32.51 12.02
CA LEU A 384 27.48 32.70 11.70
C LEU A 384 26.55 31.82 12.57
N ALA A 385 26.93 30.57 12.85
CA ALA A 385 26.16 29.70 13.75
C ALA A 385 26.13 30.24 15.18
N LEU A 386 27.25 30.75 15.69
CA LEU A 386 27.33 31.40 17.01
C LEU A 386 26.41 32.63 17.10
N ARG A 387 26.33 33.46 16.05
CA ARG A 387 25.47 34.65 16.07
C ARG A 387 23.99 34.32 15.90
N LEU A 388 23.64 33.44 14.96
CA LEU A 388 22.26 33.03 14.74
C LEU A 388 21.71 32.25 15.95
N SER A 389 22.57 31.48 16.63
CA SER A 389 22.16 30.69 17.80
C SER A 389 21.80 31.51 19.04
N GLN A 390 22.11 32.81 19.06
CA GLN A 390 21.63 33.72 20.10
C GLN A 390 20.10 33.88 20.06
N ARG A 391 19.47 33.65 18.91
CA ARG A 391 18.02 33.85 18.70
C ARG A 391 17.26 32.57 18.40
N TRP A 392 17.90 31.58 17.78
CA TRP A 392 17.25 30.34 17.33
C TRP A 392 18.13 29.12 17.62
N PRO A 393 17.60 27.92 17.84
CA PRO A 393 18.42 26.71 17.77
C PRO A 393 19.03 26.54 16.37
N VAL A 394 20.33 26.28 16.29
CA VAL A 394 21.05 26.12 15.02
C VAL A 394 21.82 24.81 15.02
N VAL A 395 21.76 24.09 13.90
CA VAL A 395 22.54 22.87 13.68
C VAL A 395 23.44 23.08 12.47
N SER A 396 24.76 22.94 12.63
CA SER A 396 25.66 22.85 11.47
C SER A 396 25.72 21.41 10.99
N VAL A 397 25.60 21.21 9.68
CA VAL A 397 25.80 19.93 8.99
C VAL A 397 26.99 20.10 8.06
N THR A 398 28.06 19.36 8.31
CA THR A 398 29.29 19.42 7.52
C THR A 398 29.65 18.03 7.04
N THR A 399 29.87 17.89 5.75
CA THR A 399 30.36 16.66 5.12
C THR A 399 31.67 16.97 4.42
N VAL A 400 32.64 16.09 4.61
CA VAL A 400 33.89 16.09 3.85
C VAL A 400 33.96 14.75 3.15
N GLU A 401 33.90 14.78 1.81
CA GLU A 401 33.85 13.60 0.95
C GLU A 401 34.90 12.56 1.37
N GLN A 402 34.44 11.33 1.59
CA GLN A 402 35.25 10.19 2.03
C GLN A 402 36.00 10.36 3.37
N LEU A 403 35.81 11.48 4.09
CA LEU A 403 36.52 11.77 5.33
C LEU A 403 35.58 11.80 6.53
N SER A 404 34.62 12.74 6.58
CA SER A 404 33.78 12.91 7.77
C SER A 404 32.35 13.37 7.50
N TYR A 405 31.46 13.03 8.43
CA TYR A 405 30.10 13.52 8.51
C TYR A 405 29.85 14.05 9.93
N GLU A 406 29.66 15.35 10.07
CA GLU A 406 29.70 16.06 11.35
C GLU A 406 28.47 16.93 11.58
N LEU A 407 27.94 16.88 12.80
CA LEU A 407 26.88 17.75 13.28
C LEU A 407 27.31 18.46 14.56
N CYS A 408 27.04 19.76 14.63
CA CYS A 408 27.19 20.54 15.87
C CYS A 408 25.93 21.35 16.14
N TRP A 409 25.43 21.26 17.36
CA TRP A 409 24.25 21.98 17.84
C TRP A 409 24.67 23.22 18.60
N TYR A 410 24.05 24.36 18.30
CA TYR A 410 24.32 25.65 18.90
C TYR A 410 23.05 26.22 19.52
N GLU A 411 23.16 26.66 20.77
CA GLU A 411 22.10 27.36 21.49
C GLU A 411 22.70 28.50 22.31
N GLN A 412 21.97 29.62 22.36
CA GLN A 412 22.36 30.80 23.17
C GLN A 412 23.76 31.32 22.85
N GLY A 413 24.21 31.18 21.60
CA GLY A 413 25.52 31.65 21.16
C GLY A 413 26.70 30.75 21.47
N VAL A 414 26.46 29.52 21.96
CA VAL A 414 27.52 28.55 22.27
C VAL A 414 27.24 27.18 21.65
N PRO A 415 28.27 26.41 21.27
CA PRO A 415 28.10 25.02 20.87
C PRO A 415 27.78 24.18 22.11
N THR A 416 26.81 23.27 21.98
CA THR A 416 26.28 22.48 23.10
C THR A 416 26.40 20.98 22.87
N GLN A 417 26.15 20.51 21.65
CA GLN A 417 26.15 19.09 21.31
C GLN A 417 26.90 18.80 20.01
N TYR A 418 27.41 17.58 19.88
CA TYR A 418 28.17 17.14 18.72
C TYR A 418 27.97 15.66 18.40
N ALA A 419 28.01 15.33 17.11
CA ALA A 419 28.16 13.96 16.62
C ALA A 419 29.03 13.96 15.35
N ALA A 420 29.88 12.95 15.20
CA ALA A 420 30.69 12.78 14.00
C ALA A 420 30.90 11.31 13.64
N LEU A 421 31.14 11.07 12.35
CA LEU A 421 31.59 9.80 11.77
C LEU A 421 32.82 10.06 10.90
N GLY A 422 33.76 9.11 10.87
CA GLY A 422 34.90 9.09 9.93
C GLY A 422 36.11 9.95 10.30
N ARG A 423 36.06 10.75 11.38
CA ARG A 423 37.16 11.64 11.74
C ARG A 423 38.46 10.85 12.03
N PRO A 424 39.60 11.18 11.38
CA PRO A 424 40.89 10.65 11.82
C PRO A 424 41.16 11.10 13.27
N ALA A 425 41.88 10.29 14.04
CA ALA A 425 42.24 10.61 15.41
C ALA A 425 43.24 11.78 15.44
N GLU A 426 42.75 13.02 15.34
CA GLU A 426 43.57 14.21 15.51
C GLU A 426 43.34 14.89 16.88
N PRO A 427 44.40 15.50 17.45
CA PRO A 427 44.52 15.75 18.88
C PRO A 427 44.27 17.21 19.24
N THR A 428 43.24 17.85 18.67
CA THR A 428 42.86 19.22 19.09
C THR A 428 41.63 19.14 19.99
N PRO A 429 41.80 19.10 21.33
CA PRO A 429 40.67 19.16 22.23
C PRO A 429 39.88 20.46 21.99
N LEU A 430 38.56 20.35 21.91
CA LEU A 430 37.68 21.51 21.98
C LEU A 430 37.91 22.21 23.32
N ASP A 431 37.96 23.56 23.33
CA ASP A 431 38.18 24.34 24.56
C ASP A 431 37.11 24.07 25.63
N THR A 432 35.92 23.62 25.20
CA THR A 432 34.80 23.19 26.05
C THR A 432 34.30 21.82 25.56
N PRO A 433 34.14 20.82 26.45
CA PRO A 433 33.62 19.51 26.06
C PRO A 433 32.14 19.61 25.66
N LEU A 434 31.79 19.11 24.47
CA LEU A 434 30.43 19.08 23.96
C LEU A 434 29.72 17.79 24.37
N ALA A 435 28.42 17.86 24.65
CA ALA A 435 27.62 16.68 24.93
C ALA A 435 27.36 15.87 23.64
N PRO A 436 27.12 14.55 23.72
CA PRO A 436 26.66 13.78 22.58
C PRO A 436 25.36 14.33 22.00
N LEU A 437 25.24 14.39 20.68
CA LEU A 437 24.03 14.83 19.99
C LEU A 437 22.81 14.00 20.39
N ASN A 438 21.73 14.67 20.78
CA ASN A 438 20.46 14.06 21.08
C ASN A 438 19.65 13.83 19.78
N PHE A 439 19.78 12.63 19.22
CA PHE A 439 19.04 12.23 18.01
C PHE A 439 17.52 12.13 18.22
N GLY A 440 17.03 12.01 19.46
CA GLY A 440 15.59 12.01 19.75
C GLY A 440 14.97 13.38 19.49
N VAL A 441 15.64 14.45 19.93
CA VAL A 441 15.22 15.83 19.64
C VAL A 441 15.22 16.12 18.14
N LEU A 442 16.18 15.57 17.38
CA LEU A 442 16.18 15.68 15.92
C LEU A 442 15.03 14.92 15.26
N ALA A 443 14.65 13.75 15.78
CA ALA A 443 13.51 13.00 15.30
C ALA A 443 12.20 13.76 15.54
N ASP A 444 12.03 14.36 16.72
CA ASP A 444 10.86 15.18 17.07
C ASP A 444 10.68 16.40 16.15
N TYR A 445 11.77 16.90 15.55
CA TYR A 445 11.76 18.04 14.64
C TYR A 445 11.81 17.65 13.15
N GLY A 446 11.87 16.35 12.87
CA GLY A 446 11.99 15.78 11.55
C GLY A 446 10.65 15.43 10.92
N ALA A 447 10.63 14.39 10.10
CA ALA A 447 9.41 13.87 9.50
C ALA A 447 8.52 13.17 10.55
N ASP A 448 7.18 13.30 10.43
CA ASP A 448 6.21 12.76 11.40
C ASP A 448 6.33 11.25 11.68
N TYR A 449 6.98 10.50 10.79
CA TYR A 449 7.20 9.06 10.90
C TYR A 449 8.62 8.67 11.36
N ALA A 450 9.50 9.64 11.62
CA ALA A 450 10.88 9.40 12.01
C ALA A 450 10.99 9.09 13.51
N SER A 451 11.69 8.02 13.88
CA SER A 451 12.04 7.71 15.27
C SER A 451 13.51 8.01 15.56
N GLU A 452 13.86 8.19 16.84
CA GLU A 452 15.26 8.38 17.27
C GLU A 452 16.18 7.29 16.69
N THR A 453 15.75 6.03 16.76
CA THR A 453 16.52 4.88 16.25
C THR A 453 16.77 4.99 14.74
N GLN A 454 15.77 5.41 13.96
CA GLN A 454 15.91 5.59 12.52
C GLN A 454 16.85 6.74 12.18
N VAL A 455 16.72 7.87 12.86
CA VAL A 455 17.61 9.02 12.66
C VAL A 455 19.05 8.65 13.00
N ARG A 456 19.27 7.96 14.13
CA ARG A 456 20.59 7.47 14.55
C ARG A 456 21.18 6.48 13.56
N ALA A 457 20.39 5.53 13.04
CA ALA A 457 20.84 4.55 12.06
C ALA A 457 21.14 5.15 10.69
N ALA A 458 20.49 6.27 10.34
CA ALA A 458 20.74 7.00 9.10
C ALA A 458 21.94 7.95 9.18
N PHE A 459 22.51 8.18 10.37
CA PHE A 459 23.66 9.06 10.55
C PHE A 459 24.86 8.55 9.72
N GLY A 460 25.40 9.39 8.84
CA GLY A 460 26.43 9.00 7.85
C GLY A 460 25.89 8.56 6.47
N ASN A 461 24.56 8.51 6.29
CA ASN A 461 23.90 8.40 4.98
C ASN A 461 23.17 9.72 4.69
N THR A 462 23.85 10.68 4.05
CA THR A 462 23.34 12.05 3.85
C THR A 462 21.92 12.10 3.28
N PRO A 463 21.57 11.37 2.19
CA PRO A 463 20.24 11.44 1.61
C PRO A 463 19.14 10.89 2.54
N MET A 464 19.43 9.81 3.28
CA MET A 464 18.45 9.22 4.20
C MET A 464 18.30 10.07 5.47
N PHE A 465 19.41 10.59 6.00
CA PHE A 465 19.42 11.43 7.20
C PHE A 465 18.64 12.73 6.97
N ALA A 466 18.86 13.40 5.83
CA ALA A 466 18.11 14.59 5.45
C ALA A 466 16.61 14.33 5.29
N LYS A 467 16.21 13.18 4.72
CA LYS A 467 14.79 12.80 4.60
C LYS A 467 14.11 12.60 5.96
N LEU A 468 14.82 12.07 6.95
CA LEU A 468 14.26 11.81 8.27
C LEU A 468 14.24 13.06 9.16
N THR A 469 15.28 13.90 9.08
CA THR A 469 15.47 15.06 9.97
C THR A 469 15.01 16.38 9.35
N GLN A 470 14.74 16.40 8.03
CA GLN A 470 14.51 17.61 7.24
C GLN A 470 15.67 18.61 7.24
N LEU A 471 16.86 18.18 7.69
CA LEU A 471 18.09 18.95 7.63
C LEU A 471 18.66 19.00 6.19
N PRO A 472 19.58 19.94 5.90
CA PRO A 472 20.21 20.04 4.58
C PRO A 472 20.88 18.74 4.12
N ALA A 473 20.71 18.41 2.84
CA ALA A 473 21.40 17.29 2.18
C ALA A 473 22.55 17.75 1.26
N SER A 474 22.74 19.07 1.10
CA SER A 474 23.66 19.69 0.16
C SER A 474 24.02 21.11 0.62
N GLY A 475 25.07 21.68 0.05
CA GLY A 475 25.50 23.06 0.27
C GLY A 475 25.23 23.97 -0.94
N ILE A 476 25.78 25.18 -0.87
CA ILE A 476 25.58 26.21 -1.90
C ILE A 476 26.13 25.77 -3.26
N ARG A 477 27.25 25.04 -3.32
CA ARG A 477 27.85 24.55 -4.58
C ARG A 477 26.93 23.64 -5.38
N GLN A 478 26.36 22.65 -4.70
CA GLN A 478 25.42 21.72 -5.34
C GLN A 478 24.11 22.42 -5.73
N ALA A 479 23.73 23.49 -5.03
CA ALA A 479 22.60 24.32 -5.44
C ALA A 479 22.89 25.04 -6.78
N VAL A 480 24.12 25.49 -7.04
CA VAL A 480 24.52 26.16 -8.29
C VAL A 480 24.54 25.20 -9.50
N GLU A 481 24.85 23.92 -9.28
CA GLU A 481 24.80 22.89 -10.34
C GLU A 481 23.39 22.74 -10.93
N SER A 482 22.35 23.00 -10.13
CA SER A 482 20.96 22.88 -10.55
C SER A 482 20.43 24.10 -11.31
N ARG A 483 20.86 25.32 -10.94
CA ARG A 483 20.51 26.60 -11.59
C ARG A 483 21.46 27.72 -11.13
N PRO A 484 21.67 28.79 -11.94
CA PRO A 484 22.54 29.92 -11.58
C PRO A 484 22.12 30.61 -10.27
N LEU A 485 23.10 31.16 -9.52
CA LEU A 485 22.82 31.85 -8.25
C LEU A 485 21.96 33.12 -8.43
N THR A 486 22.02 33.74 -9.61
CA THR A 486 21.16 34.89 -9.96
C THR A 486 19.66 34.56 -9.93
N ASP A 487 19.31 33.30 -10.18
CA ASP A 487 17.90 32.86 -10.28
C ASP A 487 17.25 32.64 -8.90
N TYR A 488 18.05 32.66 -7.84
CA TYR A 488 17.57 32.59 -6.45
C TYR A 488 17.09 33.96 -5.94
N GLY A 489 17.31 35.06 -6.68
CA GLY A 489 16.79 36.39 -6.35
C GLY A 489 17.18 36.85 -4.93
N GLU A 490 16.18 37.20 -4.11
CA GLU A 490 16.40 37.73 -2.75
C GLU A 490 16.92 36.70 -1.73
N HIS A 491 16.94 35.41 -2.11
CA HIS A 491 17.43 34.31 -1.27
C HIS A 491 18.95 34.20 -1.23
N VAL A 492 19.67 34.87 -2.14
CA VAL A 492 21.13 34.94 -2.13
C VAL A 492 21.58 36.30 -1.64
N LEU A 493 22.55 36.29 -0.73
CA LEU A 493 23.24 37.45 -0.23
C LEU A 493 24.71 37.39 -0.65
N SER A 494 25.22 38.51 -1.15
CA SER A 494 26.62 38.70 -1.48
C SER A 494 27.21 39.77 -0.58
N PHE A 495 28.33 39.46 0.08
CA PHE A 495 29.00 40.36 1.02
C PHE A 495 30.40 40.70 0.55
N ARG A 496 30.84 41.93 0.79
CA ARG A 496 32.25 42.34 0.66
C ARG A 496 32.72 42.97 1.96
N GLY A 497 33.83 42.47 2.50
CA GLY A 497 34.56 43.09 3.59
C GLY A 497 35.16 44.43 3.13
N GLY A 498 35.07 45.44 3.98
CA GLY A 498 35.79 46.69 3.77
C GLY A 498 37.29 46.42 3.63
N ARG A 499 37.91 46.89 2.55
CA ARG A 499 39.37 46.90 2.41
C ARG A 499 39.95 47.62 3.63
N SER A 500 40.69 46.91 4.48
CA SER A 500 41.64 47.54 5.38
C SER A 500 42.66 48.28 4.52
N SER A 501 42.62 49.60 4.53
CA SER A 501 43.72 50.46 4.10
C SER A 501 44.92 50.30 5.01
#